data_AF-A0AAE2D519-F1
#
_entry.id   AF-A0AAE2D519-F1
#
_cell.length_a   1.000
_cell.length_b   1.000
_cell.length_c   1.000
_cell.angle_alpha   90.00
_cell.angle_beta   90.00
_cell.angle_gamma   90.00
#
_symmetry.space_group_name_H-M   'P 1'
#
loop_
_entity.id
_entity.type
_entity.pdbx_description
1 polymer ?
#
loop_
_entity_poly.entity_id
_entity_poly.type
_entity_poly.pdbx_seq_one_letter_code
_entity_poly.pdbx_strand_id
1 'polypeptide(L)' 'MVGKLLIRGVVVRYLGISPHDVKLERSPEGRPYLFGHSDLLDFNISHGGDFTIIAATSGGQCGADVMRIELPR' A
#
# COMPACT_ATOMS: atom_id res chain seq x y z
N MET A 1 -4.81 -11.23 -0.50
CA MET A 1 -4.04 -11.67 0.69
C MET A 1 -2.67 -10.99 0.76
N VAL A 2 -1.84 -11.09 -0.31
CA VAL A 2 -0.48 -10.52 -0.36
C VAL A 2 -0.43 -9.00 -0.13
N GLY A 3 -1.32 -8.21 -0.76
CA GLY A 3 -1.32 -6.75 -0.58
C GLY A 3 -1.44 -6.30 0.88
N LYS A 4 -2.29 -6.93 1.69
CA LYS A 4 -2.40 -6.61 3.13
C LYS A 4 -1.11 -6.91 3.90
N LEU A 5 -0.40 -7.97 3.54
CA LEU A 5 0.89 -8.32 4.16
C LEU A 5 1.98 -7.32 3.75
N LEU A 6 2.02 -6.90 2.48
CA LEU A 6 2.94 -5.88 2.00
C LEU A 6 2.76 -4.55 2.73
N ILE A 7 1.52 -4.09 2.94
CA ILE A 7 1.25 -2.87 3.71
C ILE A 7 1.83 -3.01 5.12
N ARG A 8 1.47 -4.08 5.85
CA ARG A 8 1.94 -4.27 7.22
C ARG A 8 3.46 -4.33 7.29
N GLY A 9 4.10 -5.02 6.34
CA GLY A 9 5.56 -5.11 6.25
C GLY A 9 6.23 -3.75 6.03
N VAL A 10 5.70 -2.93 5.11
CA VAL A 10 6.20 -1.57 4.87
C VAL A 10 6.00 -0.69 6.11
N VAL A 11 4.80 -0.71 6.70
CA VAL A 11 4.48 0.11 7.88
C VAL A 11 5.40 -0.23 9.06
N VAL A 12 5.55 -1.52 9.38
CA VAL A 12 6.44 -1.96 10.47
C VAL A 12 7.89 -1.56 10.18
N ARG A 13 8.34 -1.69 8.94
CA ARG A 13 9.72 -1.34 8.54
C ARG A 13 9.99 0.16 8.61
N TYR A 14 9.05 1.00 8.19
CA TYR A 14 9.27 2.46 8.11
C TYR A 14 8.94 3.20 9.40
N LEU A 15 7.95 2.74 10.16
CA LEU A 15 7.51 3.41 11.39
C LEU A 15 7.97 2.71 12.67
N GLY A 16 8.52 1.48 12.57
CA GLY A 16 8.99 0.72 13.72
C GLY A 16 7.91 0.29 14.71
N ILE A 17 6.63 0.37 14.32
CA ILE A 17 5.49 0.00 15.18
C ILE A 17 5.23 -1.51 15.13
N SER A 18 4.61 -2.04 16.19
CA SER A 18 4.23 -3.45 16.26
C SER A 18 3.27 -3.83 15.11
N PRO A 19 3.40 -5.03 14.50
CA PRO A 19 2.43 -5.52 13.54
C PRO A 19 0.99 -5.56 14.06
N HIS A 20 0.80 -5.66 15.38
CA HIS A 20 -0.53 -5.65 16.02
C HIS A 20 -1.14 -4.24 16.10
N ASP A 21 -0.32 -3.20 16.09
CA ASP A 21 -0.74 -1.80 16.20
C ASP A 21 -1.04 -1.16 14.84
N VAL A 22 -0.74 -1.87 13.74
CA VAL A 22 -1.06 -1.42 12.37
C VAL A 22 -2.58 -1.45 12.13
N LYS A 23 -3.20 -0.28 12.22
CA LYS A 23 -4.62 -0.04 11.94
C LYS A 23 -4.80 0.57 10.55
N LEU A 24 -5.40 -0.21 9.65
CA LEU A 24 -5.66 0.21 8.27
C LEU A 24 -7.13 0.59 8.12
N GLU A 25 -7.38 1.76 7.57
CA GLU A 25 -8.72 2.25 7.23
C GLU A 25 -8.83 2.51 5.74
N ARG A 26 -10.03 2.84 5.26
CA ARG A 26 -10.26 3.22 3.87
C ARG A 26 -10.86 4.60 3.77
N SER A 27 -10.39 5.38 2.79
CA SER A 27 -11.00 6.65 2.43
C SER A 27 -12.40 6.42 1.83
N PRO A 28 -13.23 7.47 1.67
CA PRO A 28 -14.52 7.36 0.99
C PRO A 28 -14.41 6.78 -0.44
N GLU A 29 -13.29 7.04 -1.12
CA GLU A 29 -12.98 6.52 -2.46
C GLU A 29 -12.43 5.09 -2.42
N GLY A 30 -12.32 4.49 -1.23
CA GLY A 30 -11.88 3.12 -1.02
C GLY A 30 -10.36 2.94 -0.93
N ARG A 31 -9.56 4.02 -0.98
CA ARG A 31 -8.10 3.97 -0.87
C ARG A 31 -7.68 3.56 0.55
N PRO A 32 -6.88 2.51 0.73
CA PRO A 32 -6.37 2.15 2.05
C PRO A 32 -5.36 3.18 2.56
N TYR A 33 -5.40 3.49 3.85
CA TYR A 33 -4.44 4.37 4.53
C TYR A 33 -4.15 3.89 5.96
N LEU A 34 -3.08 4.40 6.56
CA LEU A 34 -2.71 4.08 7.94
C LEU A 34 -3.39 5.06 8.91
N PHE A 35 -4.28 4.54 9.76
CA PHE A 35 -5.00 5.37 10.72
C PHE A 35 -4.04 5.95 11.79
N GLY A 36 -4.16 7.26 12.03
CA GLY A 36 -3.31 8.00 12.99
C GLY A 36 -1.88 8.29 12.52
N HIS A 37 -1.49 7.87 11.30
CA HIS A 37 -0.14 8.04 10.77
C HIS A 37 -0.13 8.40 9.27
N SER A 38 -1.27 8.84 8.73
CA SER A 38 -1.42 9.19 7.30
C SER A 38 -0.48 10.29 6.82
N ASP A 39 -0.06 11.16 7.74
CA ASP A 39 0.83 12.28 7.43
C ASP A 39 2.31 11.87 7.43
N LEU A 40 2.63 10.70 8.00
CA LEU A 40 3.99 10.18 8.13
C LEU A 40 4.35 9.20 7.01
N LEU A 41 3.34 8.50 6.49
CA LEU A 41 3.54 7.47 5.49
C LEU A 41 2.29 7.32 4.62
N ASP A 42 2.43 7.64 3.34
CA ASP A 42 1.47 7.28 2.31
C ASP A 42 1.95 6.04 1.55
N PHE A 43 0.99 5.23 1.08
CA PHE A 43 1.29 4.04 0.28
C PHE A 43 0.20 3.76 -0.74
N ASN A 44 0.58 3.04 -1.79
CA ASN A 44 -0.33 2.56 -2.81
C ASN A 44 0.03 1.15 -3.26
N ILE A 45 -0.99 0.35 -3.58
CA ILE A 45 -0.83 -1.04 -4.03
C ILE A 45 -1.50 -1.18 -5.38
N SER A 46 -0.84 -1.91 -6.27
CA SER A 46 -1.45 -2.45 -7.46
C SER A 46 -1.09 -3.93 -7.62
N HIS A 47 -1.93 -4.65 -8.35
CA HIS A 47 -1.72 -6.03 -8.69
C HIS A 47 -2.08 -6.27 -10.15
N GLY A 48 -1.25 -7.04 -10.85
CA GLY A 48 -1.40 -7.27 -12.28
C GLY A 48 -0.63 -8.50 -12.69
N GLY A 49 -1.30 -9.42 -13.38
CA GLY A 49 -0.74 -10.74 -13.67
C GLY A 49 -0.32 -11.47 -12.39
N ASP A 50 0.96 -11.85 -12.33
CA ASP A 50 1.52 -12.62 -11.20
C ASP A 50 2.15 -11.71 -10.12
N PHE A 51 2.06 -10.38 -10.30
CA PHE A 51 2.71 -9.41 -9.43
C PHE A 51 1.72 -8.69 -8.52
N THR A 52 2.15 -8.47 -7.27
CA THR A 52 1.57 -7.46 -6.38
C THR A 52 2.71 -6.53 -5.98
N ILE A 53 2.56 -5.24 -6.26
CA ILE A 53 3.56 -4.23 -5.92
C ILE A 53 3.02 -3.27 -4.86
N ILE A 54 3.93 -2.64 -4.13
CA ILE A 54 3.62 -1.55 -3.20
C ILE A 54 4.61 -0.41 -3.42
N ALA A 55 4.09 0.82 -3.51
CA ALA A 55 4.87 2.03 -3.39
C ALA A 55 4.55 2.69 -2.05
N ALA A 56 5.55 3.32 -1.43
CA ALA A 56 5.38 4.06 -0.18
C ALA A 56 6.30 5.27 -0.15
N THR A 57 5.82 6.35 0.46
CA THR A 57 6.56 7.60 0.61
C THR A 57 6.30 8.21 1.98
N SER A 58 7.34 8.80 2.58
CA SER A 58 7.23 9.58 3.82
C SER A 58 6.92 11.07 3.57
N GLY A 59 6.69 11.46 2.31
CA GLY A 59 6.37 12.82 1.93
C GLY A 59 5.49 12.88 0.69
N GLY A 60 4.42 13.67 0.75
CA GLY A 60 3.43 13.78 -0.31
C GLY A 60 2.60 12.50 -0.48
N GLN A 61 1.97 12.37 -1.66
CA GLN A 61 1.17 11.20 -2.03
C GLN A 61 1.86 10.41 -3.15
N CYS A 62 1.70 9.10 -3.13
CA CYS A 62 2.17 8.20 -4.16
C CYS A 62 1.02 7.39 -4.77
N GLY A 63 1.23 6.94 -6.01
CA GLY A 63 0.36 6.05 -6.76
C GLY A 63 1.23 5.07 -7.54
N ALA A 64 0.81 3.81 -7.62
CA ALA A 64 1.52 2.79 -8.37
C ALA A 64 0.52 1.96 -9.15
N ASP A 65 0.90 1.57 -10.35
CA ASP A 65 0.13 0.63 -11.14
C ASP A 65 1.03 -0.41 -11.80
N VAL A 66 0.53 -1.65 -11.86
CA VAL A 66 1.16 -2.75 -12.57
C VAL A 66 0.10 -3.49 -13.36
N MET A 67 0.38 -3.71 -14.64
CA MET A 67 -0.49 -4.46 -15.53
C MET A 67 0.32 -5.51 -16.27
N ARG A 68 -0.29 -6.67 -16.49
CA ARG A 68 0.24 -7.65 -17.44
C ARG A 68 0.02 -7.10 -18.85
N ILE A 69 1.07 -7.09 -19.67
CA ILE A 69 0.94 -6.79 -21.09
C ILE A 69 0.31 -7.99 -21.77
N GLU A 70 -0.80 -7.77 -22.47
CA GLU A 70 -1.47 -8.76 -23.30
C GLU A 70 -1.50 -8.26 -24.76
N LEU A 71 -1.26 -9.17 -25.71
CA LEU A 71 -1.37 -8.81 -27.13
C LEU A 71 -2.84 -8.55 -27.47
N PRO A 72 -3.17 -7.49 -28.21
CA PRO A 72 -4.52 -7.26 -28.70
C PRO A 72 -5.01 -8.46 -29.52
N ARG A 73 -6.30 -8.77 -29.37
CA ARG A 73 -6.97 -9.72 -30.28
C ARG A 73 -7.31 -9.06 -31.61
#